data_AF-A0A551X0T8-F1
#
_entry.id   AF-A0A551X0T8-F1
#
_cell.length_a   1.000
_cell.length_b   1.000
_cell.length_c   1.000
_cell.angle_alpha   90.00
_cell.angle_beta   90.00
_cell.angle_gamma   90.00
#
_symmetry.space_group_name_H-M   'P 1'
#
loop_
_entity.id
_entity.type
_entity.pdbx_description
1 polymer ?
#
loop_
_entity_poly.entity_id
_entity_poly.type
_entity_poly.pdbx_seq_one_letter_code
_entity_poly.pdbx_strand_id
1 'polypeptide(L)'
;MHFVLNILQEGQHIALMKHFLKPFAPGEDRFANIETTKAENGAPILAEALAYLECRVEQRMECGDHWLLYAIAEKGKVLHQGLTAIHHRKSGSYY
;
A
#
# COMPACT_ATOMS: atom_id res chain seq x y z
N MET A 1 12.08 -1.76 -11.66
CA MET A 1 11.65 -1.56 -10.25
C MET A 1 10.20 -1.98 -10.14
N HIS A 2 9.84 -2.78 -9.13
CA HIS A 2 8.48 -3.28 -8.95
C HIS A 2 7.96 -2.93 -7.56
N PHE A 3 6.64 -2.80 -7.44
CA PHE A 3 5.96 -2.67 -6.15
C PHE A 3 4.59 -3.36 -6.20
N VAL A 4 4.02 -3.58 -5.02
CA VAL A 4 2.62 -4.01 -4.87
C VAL A 4 1.82 -2.87 -4.26
N LEU A 5 0.73 -2.49 -4.93
CA LEU A 5 -0.28 -1.59 -4.36
C LEU A 5 -1.35 -2.44 -3.67
N ASN A 6 -1.36 -2.43 -2.34
CA ASN A 6 -2.41 -3.07 -1.54
C ASN A 6 -3.58 -2.09 -1.34
N ILE A 7 -4.76 -2.47 -1.79
CA ILE A 7 -6.00 -1.68 -1.67
C ILE A 7 -6.72 -2.16 -0.41
N LEU A 8 -7.04 -1.27 0.51
CA LEU A 8 -7.61 -1.63 1.81
C LEU A 8 -9.14 -1.57 1.81
N GLN A 9 -9.78 -2.44 2.59
CA GLN A 9 -11.23 -2.48 2.73
C GLN A 9 -11.74 -1.45 3.75
N GLU A 10 -12.88 -0.83 3.47
CA GLU A 10 -13.61 -0.01 4.44
C GLU A 10 -13.92 -0.81 5.72
N GLY A 11 -13.80 -0.15 6.89
CA GLY A 11 -13.98 -0.79 8.20
C GLY A 11 -12.79 -1.63 8.70
N GLN A 12 -11.96 -2.20 7.81
CA GLN A 12 -10.82 -3.04 8.20
C GLN A 12 -9.46 -2.32 8.09
N HIS A 13 -9.38 -1.29 7.24
CA HIS A 13 -8.14 -0.53 6.99
C HIS A 13 -7.52 0.15 8.23
N ILE A 14 -8.27 0.41 9.30
CA ILE A 14 -7.81 1.23 10.43
C ILE A 14 -6.62 0.58 11.16
N ALA A 15 -6.66 -0.74 11.38
CA ALA A 15 -5.60 -1.46 12.08
C ALA A 15 -4.29 -1.43 11.27
N LEU A 16 -4.36 -1.80 9.98
CA LEU A 16 -3.23 -1.73 9.05
C LEU A 16 -2.68 -0.31 8.93
N MET A 17 -3.55 0.68 8.78
CA MET A 17 -3.15 2.08 8.68
C MET A 17 -2.40 2.54 9.93
N LYS A 18 -2.92 2.25 11.14
CA LYS A 18 -2.22 2.56 12.40
C LYS A 18 -0.87 1.86 12.50
N HIS A 19 -0.80 0.60 12.07
CA HIS A 19 0.45 -0.16 12.09
C HIS A 19 1.52 0.46 11.19
N PHE A 20 1.18 0.80 9.94
CA PHE A 20 2.17 1.38 9.00
C PHE A 20 2.49 2.85 9.24
N LEU A 21 1.63 3.59 9.96
CA LEU A 21 1.87 5.00 10.32
C LEU A 21 2.64 5.17 11.64
N LYS A 22 2.76 4.12 12.47
CA LYS A 22 3.54 4.21 13.71
C LYS A 22 5.03 4.37 13.38
N PRO A 23 5.82 5.02 14.25
CA PRO A 23 7.26 5.06 14.10
C PRO A 23 7.86 3.66 14.27
N PHE A 24 8.83 3.32 13.43
CA PHE A 24 9.60 2.08 13.51
C PHE A 24 11.06 2.42 13.81
N ALA A 25 11.69 1.66 14.71
CA ALA A 25 13.12 1.78 14.98
C ALA A 25 13.95 1.36 13.74
N PRO A 26 15.19 1.83 13.60
CA PRO A 26 16.08 1.38 12.53
C PRO A 26 16.22 -0.14 12.53
N GLY A 27 15.89 -0.78 11.40
CA GLY A 27 15.94 -2.24 11.24
C GLY A 27 14.76 -3.01 11.83
N GLU A 28 13.78 -2.34 12.45
CA GLU A 28 12.56 -2.99 12.92
C GLU A 28 11.73 -3.52 11.73
N ASP A 29 11.23 -4.74 11.87
CA ASP A 29 10.39 -5.36 10.85
C ASP A 29 9.02 -4.66 10.77
N ARG A 30 8.80 -3.96 9.66
CA ARG A 30 7.57 -3.21 9.38
C ARG A 30 6.37 -4.12 9.10
N PHE A 31 6.60 -5.39 8.80
CA PHE A 31 5.55 -6.37 8.54
C PHE A 31 5.36 -7.35 9.70
N ALA A 32 6.06 -7.15 10.82
CA ALA A 32 5.87 -7.96 12.01
C ALA A 32 4.39 -7.97 12.43
N ASN A 33 3.84 -9.16 12.63
CA ASN A 33 2.43 -9.41 12.97
C ASN A 33 1.42 -8.99 11.89
N ILE A 34 1.87 -8.74 10.66
CA ILE A 34 0.99 -8.57 9.51
C ILE A 34 1.10 -9.82 8.64
N GLU A 35 -0.02 -10.52 8.45
CA GLU A 35 -0.03 -11.65 7.53
C GLU A 35 0.17 -11.17 6.09
N THR A 36 1.17 -11.75 5.43
CA THR A 36 1.50 -11.44 4.05
C THR A 36 1.69 -12.69 3.22
N THR A 37 1.38 -12.58 1.94
CA THR A 37 1.78 -13.53 0.91
C THR A 37 2.75 -12.84 -0.05
N LYS A 38 3.45 -13.64 -0.86
CA LYS A 38 4.45 -13.11 -1.79
C LYS A 38 3.85 -13.00 -3.19
N ALA A 39 3.91 -11.80 -3.77
CA ALA A 39 3.60 -11.56 -5.17
C ALA A 39 4.64 -12.23 -6.09
N GLU A 40 4.34 -12.33 -7.38
CA GLU A 40 5.32 -12.86 -8.35
C GLU A 40 6.57 -11.98 -8.45
N ASN A 41 6.39 -10.66 -8.36
CA ASN A 41 7.50 -9.71 -8.27
C ASN A 41 8.28 -9.76 -6.93
N GLY A 42 7.83 -10.60 -5.99
CA GLY A 42 8.46 -10.83 -4.69
C GLY A 42 8.09 -9.85 -3.59
N ALA A 43 7.30 -8.81 -3.87
CA ALA A 43 6.83 -7.86 -2.88
C ALA A 43 5.65 -8.42 -2.05
N PRO A 44 5.44 -7.93 -0.82
CA PRO A 44 4.39 -8.42 0.07
C PRO A 44 3.00 -7.98 -0.37
N ILE A 45 2.08 -8.94 -0.45
CA ILE A 45 0.63 -8.73 -0.54
C ILE A 45 0.06 -8.94 0.86
N LEU A 46 -0.68 -7.96 1.37
CA LEU A 46 -1.32 -8.06 2.68
C LEU A 46 -2.52 -9.00 2.60
N ALA A 47 -2.61 -10.00 3.48
CA ALA A 47 -3.71 -10.97 3.46
C ALA A 47 -5.09 -10.31 3.69
N GLU A 48 -5.12 -9.25 4.49
CA GLU A 48 -6.31 -8.45 4.81
C GLU A 48 -6.60 -7.33 3.79
N ALA A 49 -5.81 -7.19 2.71
CA ALA A 49 -6.12 -6.23 1.66
C ALA A 49 -7.38 -6.66 0.89
N LEU A 50 -8.21 -5.69 0.49
CA LEU A 50 -9.37 -5.93 -0.38
C LEU A 50 -8.95 -6.48 -1.74
N ALA A 51 -7.90 -5.88 -2.29
CA ALA A 51 -7.31 -6.23 -3.59
C ALA A 51 -5.84 -5.83 -3.63
N TYR A 52 -5.11 -6.33 -4.62
CA TYR A 52 -3.75 -5.87 -4.88
C TYR A 52 -3.49 -5.68 -6.38
N LEU A 53 -2.50 -4.84 -6.70
CA LEU A 53 -1.92 -4.71 -8.03
C LEU A 53 -0.40 -4.90 -7.95
N GLU A 54 0.16 -5.69 -8.85
CA GLU A 54 1.60 -5.75 -9.10
C GLU A 54 1.95 -4.75 -10.19
N CYS A 55 2.85 -3.83 -9.87
CA CYS A 55 3.19 -2.70 -10.72
C CYS A 55 4.67 -2.70 -11.08
N ARG A 56 4.98 -2.45 -12.34
CA ARG A 56 6.34 -2.14 -12.82
C ARG A 56 6.47 -0.65 -13.08
N VAL A 57 7.46 -0.03 -12.44
CA VAL A 57 7.73 1.41 -12.60
C VAL A 57 8.38 1.65 -13.96
N GLU A 58 7.73 2.48 -14.78
CA GLU A 58 8.25 2.95 -16.08
C GLU A 58 9.07 4.21 -15.91
N GLN A 59 8.60 5.13 -15.06
CA GLN A 59 9.25 6.41 -14.86
C GLN A 59 9.15 6.84 -13.39
N ARG A 60 10.21 7.49 -12.94
CA ARG A 60 10.33 8.10 -11.62
C ARG A 60 10.73 9.56 -11.82
N MET A 61 9.92 10.48 -11.32
CA MET A 61 10.12 11.92 -11.51
C MET A 61 10.24 12.62 -10.16
N GLU A 62 11.16 13.56 -10.04
CA GLU A 62 11.28 14.44 -8.88
C GLU A 62 10.15 15.49 -8.92
N CYS A 63 9.44 15.65 -7.80
CA CYS A 63 8.35 16.60 -7.64
C CYS A 63 8.47 17.28 -6.28
N GLY A 64 9.51 18.12 -6.13
CA GLY A 64 9.79 18.82 -4.88
C GLY A 64 10.27 17.86 -3.79
N ASP A 65 9.48 17.72 -2.73
CA ASP A 65 9.75 16.84 -1.58
C ASP A 65 9.26 15.39 -1.79
N HIS A 66 8.58 15.11 -2.92
CA HIS A 66 8.07 13.79 -3.26
C HIS A 66 8.57 13.30 -4.62
N TRP A 67 8.43 11.98 -4.83
CA TRP A 67 8.64 11.34 -6.12
C TRP A 67 7.30 10.93 -6.72
N LEU A 68 7.08 11.26 -8.00
CA LEU A 68 6.00 10.68 -8.79
C LEU A 68 6.50 9.41 -9.46
N LEU A 69 5.84 8.29 -9.16
CA LEU A 69 6.08 7.01 -9.81
C LEU A 69 4.98 6.74 -10.83
N TYR A 70 5.35 6.70 -12.11
CA TYR A 70 4.48 6.26 -13.19
C TYR A 70 4.76 4.78 -13.49
N ALA A 71 3.71 3.96 -13.43
CA ALA A 71 3.85 2.50 -13.45
C ALA A 71 2.73 1.83 -14.22
N ILE A 72 3.06 0.68 -14.82
CA ILE A 72 2.10 -0.22 -15.47
C ILE A 72 1.68 -1.27 -14.45
N ALA A 73 0.36 -1.43 -14.28
CA ALA A 73 -0.21 -2.55 -13.53
C ALA A 73 -0.17 -3.80 -14.41
N GLU A 74 0.64 -4.79 -14.02
CA GLU A 74 0.87 -6.00 -14.80
C GLU A 74 -0.06 -7.13 -14.37
N LYS A 75 -0.37 -7.19 -13.07
CA LYS A 75 -1.25 -8.20 -12.47
C LYS A 75 -2.06 -7.59 -11.33
N GLY A 76 -3.14 -8.26 -10.96
CA GLY A 76 -3.92 -7.89 -9.81
C GLY A 76 -5.03 -8.88 -9.52
N LYS A 77 -5.53 -8.86 -8.28
CA LYS A 77 -6.62 -9.73 -7.86
C LYS A 77 -7.42 -9.07 -6.75
N VAL A 78 -8.75 -9.29 -6.79
CA VAL A 78 -9.66 -9.04 -5.67
C VAL A 78 -9.57 -10.22 -4.71
N LEU A 79 -9.17 -9.96 -3.47
CA LEU A 79 -9.01 -10.97 -2.43
C LEU A 79 -10.31 -11.18 -1.65
N HIS A 80 -10.99 -10.08 -1.33
CA HIS A 80 -12.22 -10.06 -0.56
C HIS A 80 -13.30 -9.23 -1.29
N GLN A 81 -14.58 -9.53 -1.03
CA GLN A 81 -15.69 -8.73 -1.54
C GLN A 81 -16.01 -7.62 -0.55
N GLY A 82 -16.13 -6.38 -1.04
CA GLY A 82 -16.41 -5.23 -0.19
C GLY A 82 -16.15 -3.89 -0.87
N LEU A 83 -16.27 -2.83 -0.09
CA LEU A 83 -16.00 -1.45 -0.53
C LEU A 83 -14.57 -1.07 -0.16
N THR A 84 -13.92 -0.33 -1.07
CA THR A 84 -12.60 0.25 -0.82
C THR A 84 -12.68 1.32 0.25
N ALA A 85 -11.73 1.32 1.18
CA ALA A 85 -11.59 2.40 2.16
C ALA A 85 -11.29 3.73 1.45
N ILE A 86 -12.02 4.78 1.82
CA ILE A 86 -11.80 6.13 1.30
C ILE A 86 -11.25 7.00 2.42
N HIS A 87 -10.05 7.52 2.23
CA HIS A 87 -9.53 8.55 3.13
C HIS A 87 -10.08 9.92 2.73
N HIS A 88 -11.11 10.39 3.46
CA HIS A 88 -11.63 11.74 3.29
C HIS A 88 -10.93 12.70 4.26
N ARG A 89 -10.12 13.61 3.72
CA ARG A 89 -9.45 14.65 4.52
C ARG A 89 -10.50 15.64 5.04
N LYS A 90 -10.60 15.79 6.37
CA LYS A 90 -11.57 16.69 7.02
C LYS A 90 -11.11 18.16 7.10
N SER A 91 -9.81 18.46 7.06
CA SER A 91 -9.30 19.84 6.93
C SER A 91 -7.93 19.89 6.24
N GLY A 92 -7.69 20.99 5.51
CA GLY A 92 -6.50 21.24 4.66
C GLY A 92 -5.29 21.84 5.38
N SER A 93 -5.19 21.75 6.70
CA SER A 93 -4.40 22.70 7.52
C SER A 93 -2.87 22.55 7.51
N TYR A 94 -2.31 21.53 6.85
CA TYR A 94 -0.85 21.32 6.82
C TYR A 94 -0.39 20.90 5.42
N TYR A 95 0.67 21.57 4.97
CA TYR A 95 1.50 21.29 3.79
C TYR A 95 2.95 21.24 4.28
#